data_AF-A0AAW1BDQ3-F1
#
_entry.id   AF-A0AAW1BDQ3-F1
#
_cell.length_a   1.000
_cell.length_b   1.000
_cell.length_c   1.000
_cell.angle_alpha   90.00
_cell.angle_beta   90.00
_cell.angle_gamma   90.00
#
_symmetry.space_group_name_H-M   'P 1'
#
loop_
_entity.id
_entity.type
_entity.pdbx_description
1 polymer ?
#
loop_
_entity_poly.entity_id
_entity_poly.type
_entity_poly.pdbx_seq_one_letter_code
_entity_poly.pdbx_strand_id
1 'polypeptide(L)'
;MNLFIKSSDERIRSNNAEDLQDHNAHPAWLSFYAGINRYELYARHDPSCHDLMKDLAKQKIISSVQKPGGTQLKLIMTFPNHGQALFKPMKQTRDQETSADFFYFSDFERHNAEIAAFHLDRILDFRRIPPVSGRLVNISNEIRDITTDKKLFKTFFISPAGNICFFGECSYYCSTEHALCGKPDQLEGSMAALLPDKAIAERQSWRSPWRRSYSKIKKAEWELNENYCAQVRKTPPYDNTARLLSLIDMTMLDFLMGNMDRHHYETFEKFGNHTFYLHLDNGRGFGRHSHDEMSILTPLRQCCIIKKSTFLRLQLLATEPYRLSDVMRESLASDPLSPVLSEAHLEALDRRLKKILAMFIPPRSFFFLRNPAIESTKRTEGRGKGKATNRERVLFKPTNRYRASQMTDNAGQALLLARGRSLRLRTDRASNGDFLGLIKSLKKPASFACWGLLVLLFGVLFLRLSSEAVVKGS
;
A
#
# COMPACT_ATOMS: atom_id res chain seq x y z
N MET A 1 -41.06 54.33 13.24
CA MET A 1 -41.41 55.43 14.16
C MET A 1 -40.40 55.35 15.31
N ASN A 2 -39.56 56.38 15.44
CA ASN A 2 -38.43 56.44 16.37
C ASN A 2 -38.87 56.33 17.84
N LEU A 3 -37.99 55.80 18.71
CA LEU A 3 -37.55 56.52 19.91
C LEU A 3 -36.30 55.88 20.54
N PHE A 4 -35.27 56.71 20.63
CA PHE A 4 -34.01 56.56 21.36
C PHE A 4 -34.23 56.33 22.87
N ILE A 5 -33.21 55.79 23.58
CA ILE A 5 -32.48 56.50 24.65
C ILE A 5 -31.29 55.68 25.22
N LYS A 6 -30.13 56.35 25.20
CA LYS A 6 -28.92 56.32 26.06
C LYS A 6 -28.03 55.08 26.17
N SER A 7 -26.86 55.27 25.57
CA SER A 7 -25.55 54.83 26.07
C SER A 7 -25.29 55.33 27.50
N SER A 8 -24.81 54.42 28.35
CA SER A 8 -23.97 54.72 29.50
C SER A 8 -22.76 53.79 29.44
N ASP A 9 -21.61 54.43 29.29
CA ASP A 9 -20.26 53.88 29.20
C ASP A 9 -19.79 53.57 30.63
N GLU A 10 -19.67 52.30 31.01
CA GLU A 10 -18.95 51.89 32.22
C GLU A 10 -17.85 50.90 31.83
N ARG A 11 -16.64 51.45 31.71
CA ARG A 11 -15.39 50.71 31.54
C ARG A 11 -15.13 49.86 32.79
N ILE A 12 -15.44 48.58 32.72
CA ILE A 12 -14.69 47.58 33.48
C ILE A 12 -13.57 47.07 32.58
N ARG A 13 -12.37 47.62 32.78
CA ARG A 13 -11.13 47.00 32.31
C ARG A 13 -10.96 45.68 33.06
N SER A 14 -11.19 44.56 32.39
CA SER A 14 -10.51 43.31 32.73
C SER A 14 -9.68 42.87 31.53
N ASN A 15 -8.38 42.74 31.79
CA ASN A 15 -7.42 42.13 30.88
C ASN A 15 -7.83 40.68 30.69
N ASN A 16 -8.17 40.30 29.47
CA ASN A 16 -8.11 38.93 28.94
C ASN A 16 -8.37 38.99 27.43
N ALA A 17 -7.36 39.44 26.69
CA ALA A 17 -7.34 39.43 25.23
C ALA A 17 -6.45 38.28 24.70
N GLU A 18 -6.50 37.11 25.35
CA GLU A 18 -5.82 35.89 24.89
C GLU A 18 -6.73 34.65 24.81
N ASP A 19 -8.05 34.76 25.06
CA ASP A 19 -8.95 33.60 25.05
C ASP A 19 -10.16 33.76 24.13
N LEU A 20 -9.94 34.32 22.94
CA LEU A 20 -10.83 34.19 21.79
C LEU A 20 -10.16 33.32 20.73
N GLN A 21 -9.80 32.09 21.11
CA GLN A 21 -9.52 31.03 20.15
C GLN A 21 -10.83 30.58 19.53
N ASP A 22 -11.08 31.07 18.32
CA ASP A 22 -11.93 30.52 17.26
C ASP A 22 -12.94 29.43 17.69
N HIS A 23 -14.05 29.85 18.31
CA HIS A 23 -15.19 28.97 18.62
C HIS A 23 -15.92 28.43 17.36
N ASN A 24 -15.42 28.69 16.15
CA ASN A 24 -16.05 28.31 14.89
C ASN A 24 -15.30 27.24 14.07
N ALA A 25 -14.15 26.73 14.52
CA ALA A 25 -13.50 25.60 13.86
C ALA A 25 -14.16 24.27 14.28
N HIS A 26 -14.81 23.58 13.33
CA HIS A 26 -15.33 22.23 13.57
C HIS A 26 -14.20 21.26 13.99
N PRO A 27 -14.46 20.31 14.91
CA PRO A 27 -13.46 19.31 15.30
C PRO A 27 -12.89 18.57 14.08
N ALA A 28 -11.59 18.23 14.10
CA ALA A 28 -10.91 17.63 12.96
C ALA A 28 -11.58 16.34 12.45
N TRP A 29 -12.12 15.52 13.36
CA TRP A 29 -12.85 14.30 12.99
C TRP A 29 -14.15 14.60 12.21
N LEU A 30 -14.82 15.71 12.51
CA LEU A 30 -16.05 16.12 11.82
C LEU A 30 -15.73 16.68 10.43
N SER A 31 -14.64 17.44 10.31
CA SER A 31 -14.11 17.89 9.02
C SER A 31 -13.71 16.70 8.15
N PHE A 32 -13.07 15.68 8.72
CA PHE A 32 -12.79 14.41 8.03
C PHE A 32 -14.09 13.76 7.51
N TYR A 33 -15.14 13.67 8.34
CA TYR A 33 -16.41 13.09 7.91
C TYR A 33 -17.05 13.87 6.75
N ALA A 34 -17.02 15.20 6.81
CA ALA A 34 -17.53 16.07 5.76
C ALA A 34 -16.74 15.96 4.44
N GLY A 35 -15.45 15.63 4.52
CA GLY A 35 -14.57 15.43 3.37
C GLY A 35 -14.78 14.11 2.61
N ILE A 36 -15.42 13.11 3.24
CA ILE A 36 -15.68 11.81 2.61
C ILE A 36 -16.60 11.99 1.38
N ASN A 37 -16.14 11.53 0.23
CA ASN A 37 -16.88 11.63 -1.03
C ASN A 37 -16.84 10.32 -1.81
N ARG A 38 -17.41 10.29 -3.02
CA ARG A 38 -17.56 9.06 -3.83
C ARG A 38 -16.23 8.37 -4.20
N TYR A 39 -15.10 9.09 -4.16
CA TYR A 39 -13.84 8.63 -4.74
C TYR A 39 -12.77 8.28 -3.71
N GLU A 40 -12.86 8.85 -2.51
CA GLU A 40 -11.81 8.79 -1.48
C GLU A 40 -12.37 9.07 -0.08
N LEU A 41 -11.64 8.63 0.95
CA LEU A 41 -11.93 8.96 2.35
C LEU A 41 -11.44 10.37 2.74
N TYR A 42 -10.33 10.80 2.16
CA TYR A 42 -9.73 12.10 2.44
C TYR A 42 -8.98 12.58 1.19
N ALA A 43 -8.89 13.90 1.02
CA ALA A 43 -8.19 14.49 -0.12
C ALA A 43 -6.67 14.49 0.10
N ARG A 44 -5.89 14.55 -0.99
CA ARG A 44 -4.41 14.56 -0.92
C ARG A 44 -3.84 15.71 -0.09
N HIS A 45 -4.47 16.89 -0.17
CA HIS A 45 -4.03 18.11 0.51
C HIS A 45 -5.03 18.55 1.59
N ASP A 46 -5.60 17.58 2.31
CA ASP A 46 -6.56 17.82 3.37
C ASP A 46 -5.86 18.24 4.67
N PRO A 47 -5.95 19.50 5.12
CA PRO A 47 -5.34 19.94 6.36
C PRO A 47 -5.97 19.25 7.58
N SER A 48 -7.26 18.88 7.51
CA SER A 48 -7.96 18.24 8.62
C SER A 48 -7.43 16.85 8.94
N CYS A 49 -6.83 16.17 7.95
CA CYS A 49 -6.16 14.90 8.16
C CYS A 49 -4.94 15.05 9.10
N HIS A 50 -4.18 16.14 8.97
CA HIS A 50 -3.04 16.40 9.86
C HIS A 50 -3.50 16.67 11.29
N ASP A 51 -4.51 17.52 11.46
CA ASP A 51 -5.06 17.86 12.77
C ASP A 51 -5.68 16.62 13.44
N LEU A 52 -6.41 15.79 12.67
CA LEU A 52 -6.98 14.55 13.16
C LEU A 52 -5.88 13.56 13.61
N MET A 53 -4.78 13.43 12.86
CA MET A 53 -3.65 12.60 13.29
C MET A 53 -3.04 13.09 14.60
N LYS A 54 -2.92 14.41 14.78
CA LYS A 54 -2.45 15.02 16.04
C LYS A 54 -3.42 14.75 17.19
N ASP A 55 -4.72 14.85 16.96
CA ASP A 55 -5.76 14.53 17.94
C ASP A 55 -5.67 13.06 18.37
N LEU A 56 -5.60 12.12 17.43
CA LEU A 56 -5.44 10.69 17.70
C LEU A 56 -4.19 10.41 18.56
N ALA A 57 -3.08 11.08 18.26
CA ALA A 57 -1.81 10.93 18.97
C ALA A 57 -1.80 11.50 20.39
N LYS A 58 -2.51 12.62 20.64
CA LYS A 58 -2.27 13.46 21.84
C LYS A 58 -3.51 13.80 22.65
N GLN A 59 -4.69 13.76 22.07
CA GLN A 59 -5.90 14.23 22.73
C GLN A 59 -6.22 13.35 23.95
N LYS A 60 -6.60 13.97 25.07
CA LYS A 60 -6.94 13.25 26.31
C LYS A 60 -8.03 12.20 26.04
N ILE A 61 -7.84 10.98 26.50
CA ILE A 61 -8.88 9.94 26.44
C ILE A 61 -9.79 10.11 27.67
N ILE A 62 -11.11 10.17 27.46
CA ILE A 62 -12.09 10.34 28.55
C ILE A 62 -12.96 9.11 28.77
N SER A 63 -12.99 8.17 27.82
CA SER A 63 -13.64 6.87 27.98
C SER A 63 -12.97 5.84 27.09
N SER A 64 -12.80 4.63 27.63
CA SER A 64 -12.24 3.47 26.93
C SER A 64 -13.15 2.28 27.19
N VAL A 65 -13.73 1.69 26.15
CA VAL A 65 -14.60 0.51 26.27
C VAL A 65 -14.22 -0.54 25.25
N GLN A 66 -14.55 -1.81 25.48
CA GLN A 66 -14.21 -2.83 24.50
C GLN A 66 -15.20 -2.84 23.34
N LYS A 67 -14.70 -2.95 22.11
CA LYS A 67 -15.57 -3.16 20.95
C LYS A 67 -16.21 -4.56 21.04
N PRO A 68 -17.55 -4.68 21.00
CA PRO A 68 -18.20 -5.98 21.01
C PRO A 68 -17.99 -6.74 19.68
N GLY A 69 -18.03 -8.08 19.78
CA GLY A 69 -18.05 -8.99 18.62
C GLY A 69 -16.76 -9.03 17.79
N GLY A 70 -15.62 -8.59 18.33
CA GLY A 70 -14.32 -8.70 17.68
C GLY A 70 -13.68 -10.08 17.83
N THR A 71 -12.93 -10.52 16.81
CA THR A 71 -12.14 -11.77 16.88
C THR A 71 -10.97 -11.63 17.85
N GLN A 72 -10.30 -10.48 17.84
CA GLN A 72 -9.21 -10.12 18.75
C GLN A 72 -9.56 -8.83 19.51
N LEU A 73 -8.79 -8.52 20.56
CA LEU A 73 -8.99 -7.37 21.43
C LEU A 73 -8.88 -6.04 20.67
N LYS A 74 -9.94 -5.23 20.73
CA LYS A 74 -10.01 -3.87 20.18
C LYS A 74 -10.79 -3.00 21.16
N LEU A 75 -10.32 -1.79 21.42
CA LEU A 75 -11.02 -0.82 22.28
C LEU A 75 -11.57 0.34 21.44
N ILE A 76 -12.68 0.91 21.88
CA ILE A 76 -13.20 2.19 21.40
C ILE A 76 -12.80 3.24 22.43
N MET A 77 -12.03 4.22 22.00
CA MET A 77 -11.58 5.33 22.82
C MET A 77 -12.31 6.61 22.40
N THR A 78 -12.82 7.35 23.38
CA THR A 78 -13.60 8.57 23.17
C THR A 78 -12.83 9.77 23.71
N PHE A 79 -12.84 10.87 22.96
CA PHE A 79 -12.16 12.12 23.28
C PHE A 79 -13.15 13.22 23.73
N PRO A 80 -12.70 14.30 24.38
CA PRO A 80 -13.55 15.40 24.84
C PRO A 80 -14.38 16.06 23.75
N ASN A 81 -13.89 16.10 22.50
CA ASN A 81 -14.61 16.65 21.35
C ASN A 81 -15.61 15.65 20.73
N HIS A 82 -15.98 14.59 21.45
CA HIS A 82 -16.84 13.49 21.02
C HIS A 82 -16.31 12.62 19.86
N GLY A 83 -15.11 12.93 19.34
CA GLY A 83 -14.42 12.07 18.40
C GLY A 83 -14.10 10.73 19.04
N GLN A 84 -14.03 9.69 18.22
CA GLN A 84 -13.69 8.34 18.69
C GLN A 84 -12.60 7.71 17.81
N ALA A 85 -11.80 6.85 18.43
CA ALA A 85 -10.82 6.01 17.76
C ALA A 85 -11.00 4.53 18.11
N LEU A 86 -10.71 3.67 17.14
CA LEU A 86 -10.49 2.24 17.36
C LEU A 86 -9.03 2.03 17.74
N PHE A 87 -8.79 1.64 18.99
CA PHE A 87 -7.49 1.30 19.51
C PHE A 87 -7.19 -0.20 19.35
N LYS A 88 -6.08 -0.53 18.70
CA LYS A 88 -5.51 -1.89 18.67
C LYS A 88 -4.18 -1.89 19.42
N PRO A 89 -4.07 -2.59 20.56
CA PRO A 89 -2.85 -2.62 21.35
C PRO A 89 -1.75 -3.47 20.70
N MET A 90 -0.50 -3.23 21.07
CA MET A 90 0.64 -4.03 20.69
C MET A 90 0.56 -5.46 21.22
N LYS A 91 0.66 -6.45 20.33
CA LYS A 91 0.70 -7.90 20.66
C LYS A 91 2.05 -8.56 20.39
N GLN A 92 2.83 -8.02 19.44
CA GLN A 92 4.10 -8.57 19.00
C GLN A 92 5.12 -7.45 18.84
N THR A 93 6.40 -7.77 19.02
CA THR A 93 7.49 -6.82 18.79
C THR A 93 7.69 -6.55 17.30
N ARG A 94 8.40 -5.45 16.98
CA ARG A 94 8.60 -5.02 15.59
C ARG A 94 9.41 -6.01 14.74
N ASP A 95 10.31 -6.75 15.37
CA ASP A 95 11.18 -7.72 14.71
C ASP A 95 10.61 -9.15 14.71
N GLN A 96 9.47 -9.37 15.38
CA GLN A 96 8.88 -10.70 15.47
C GLN A 96 8.06 -11.04 14.22
N GLU A 97 8.55 -12.01 13.45
CA GLU A 97 7.79 -12.59 12.34
C GLU A 97 6.72 -13.58 12.82
N THR A 98 5.60 -13.63 12.10
CA THR A 98 4.58 -14.68 12.22
C THR A 98 5.22 -16.02 11.82
N SER A 99 5.01 -17.05 12.65
CA SER A 99 5.50 -18.40 12.36
C SER A 99 5.03 -18.88 10.99
N ALA A 100 5.89 -19.62 10.28
CA ALA A 100 5.53 -20.23 9.00
C ALA A 100 4.41 -21.28 9.11
N ASP A 101 4.22 -21.85 10.31
CA ASP A 101 3.19 -22.85 10.60
C ASP A 101 1.81 -22.23 10.89
N PHE A 102 1.74 -20.91 11.07
CA PHE A 102 0.49 -20.22 11.36
C PHE A 102 -0.33 -20.06 10.08
N PHE A 103 -1.58 -20.51 10.13
CA PHE A 103 -2.56 -20.12 9.13
C PHE A 103 -2.90 -18.63 9.27
N TYR A 104 -3.23 -17.98 8.15
CA TYR A 104 -3.67 -16.58 8.11
C TYR A 104 -4.82 -16.26 9.06
N PHE A 105 -5.70 -17.23 9.37
CA PHE A 105 -6.79 -17.05 10.33
C PHE A 105 -6.36 -17.13 11.81
N SER A 106 -5.17 -17.64 12.09
CA SER A 106 -4.56 -17.72 13.43
C SER A 106 -3.52 -16.62 13.67
N ASP A 107 -3.28 -15.74 12.70
CA ASP A 107 -2.31 -14.66 12.86
C ASP A 107 -2.81 -13.59 13.85
N PHE A 108 -1.86 -13.00 14.58
CA PHE A 108 -2.15 -11.90 15.50
C PHE A 108 -2.39 -10.61 14.72
N GLU A 109 -3.29 -9.77 15.21
CA GLU A 109 -3.35 -8.38 14.73
C GLU A 109 -2.22 -7.56 15.35
N ARG A 110 -1.62 -6.68 14.55
CA ARG A 110 -0.49 -5.84 14.91
C ARG A 110 -0.84 -4.38 14.73
N HIS A 111 -0.62 -3.58 15.77
CA HIS A 111 -0.87 -2.15 15.76
C HIS A 111 -0.05 -1.42 14.68
N ASN A 112 1.23 -1.78 14.51
CA ASN A 112 2.12 -1.17 13.53
C ASN A 112 1.69 -1.45 12.09
N ALA A 113 0.99 -2.57 11.84
CA ALA A 113 0.45 -2.87 10.52
C ALA A 113 -0.71 -1.93 10.12
N GLU A 114 -1.56 -1.52 11.07
CA GLU A 114 -2.61 -0.53 10.80
C GLU A 114 -2.03 0.84 10.47
N ILE A 115 -1.03 1.29 11.25
CA ILE A 115 -0.32 2.56 11.03
C ILE A 115 0.38 2.52 9.66
N ALA A 116 1.20 1.50 9.42
CA ALA A 116 1.96 1.38 8.18
C ALA A 116 1.06 1.23 6.94
N ALA A 117 -0.08 0.55 7.06
CA ALA A 117 -1.04 0.43 5.97
C ALA A 117 -1.60 1.80 5.60
N PHE A 118 -2.01 2.64 6.57
CA PHE A 118 -2.50 4.00 6.30
C PHE A 118 -1.46 4.84 5.52
N HIS A 119 -0.20 4.82 5.97
CA HIS A 119 0.86 5.54 5.27
C HIS A 119 1.12 4.98 3.87
N LEU A 120 1.12 3.66 3.69
CA LEU A 120 1.30 3.02 2.39
C LEU A 120 0.15 3.33 1.43
N ASP A 121 -1.10 3.31 1.90
CA ASP A 121 -2.30 3.69 1.14
C ASP A 121 -2.24 5.14 0.66
N ARG A 122 -1.76 6.05 1.51
CA ARG A 122 -1.50 7.45 1.16
C ARG A 122 -0.38 7.59 0.11
N ILE A 123 0.71 6.83 0.26
CA ILE A 123 1.84 6.82 -0.70
C ILE A 123 1.41 6.26 -2.05
N LEU A 124 0.57 5.22 -2.07
CA LEU A 124 -0.01 4.67 -3.31
C LEU A 124 -1.11 5.56 -3.90
N ASP A 125 -1.47 6.64 -3.21
CA ASP A 125 -2.49 7.62 -3.59
C ASP A 125 -3.90 7.00 -3.70
N PHE A 126 -4.16 5.94 -2.93
CA PHE A 126 -5.47 5.31 -2.86
C PHE A 126 -6.44 6.11 -1.99
N ARG A 127 -6.00 6.52 -0.79
CA ARG A 127 -6.76 7.34 0.18
C ARG A 127 -8.07 6.67 0.63
N ARG A 128 -7.96 5.40 1.06
CA ARG A 128 -9.09 4.51 1.39
C ARG A 128 -8.98 3.84 2.76
N ILE A 129 -7.93 4.12 3.53
CA ILE A 129 -7.79 3.74 4.94
C ILE A 129 -8.09 4.96 5.82
N PRO A 130 -8.91 4.87 6.87
CA PRO A 130 -9.10 5.98 7.82
C PRO A 130 -7.75 6.43 8.42
N PRO A 131 -7.58 7.71 8.83
CA PRO A 131 -6.36 8.15 9.50
C PRO A 131 -6.01 7.30 10.72
N VAL A 132 -4.75 6.87 10.81
CA VAL A 132 -4.25 6.02 11.90
C VAL A 132 -2.93 6.57 12.45
N SER A 133 -2.88 6.88 13.74
CA SER A 133 -1.66 7.29 14.44
C SER A 133 -1.24 6.25 15.47
N GLY A 134 0.06 6.09 15.68
CA GLY A 134 0.60 5.44 16.87
C GLY A 134 0.40 6.30 18.12
N ARG A 135 0.24 5.63 19.28
CA ARG A 135 0.18 6.27 20.59
C ARG A 135 0.64 5.33 21.71
N LEU A 136 1.35 5.90 22.68
CA LEU A 136 1.61 5.25 23.96
C LEU A 136 0.46 5.58 24.91
N VAL A 137 -0.17 4.54 25.47
CA VAL A 137 -1.35 4.67 26.33
C VAL A 137 -1.00 4.15 27.72
N ASN A 138 -1.34 4.91 28.75
CA ASN A 138 -1.25 4.44 30.12
C ASN A 138 -2.44 3.53 30.45
N ILE A 139 -2.18 2.25 30.71
CA ILE A 139 -3.18 1.22 30.96
C ILE A 139 -4.04 1.57 32.19
N SER A 140 -3.45 2.17 33.23
CA SER A 140 -4.16 2.52 34.46
C SER A 140 -5.16 3.64 34.22
N ASN A 141 -4.69 4.83 33.86
CA ASN A 141 -5.52 6.02 33.88
C ASN A 141 -6.22 6.32 32.54
N GLU A 142 -5.75 5.78 31.41
CA GLU A 142 -6.37 5.96 30.09
C GLU A 142 -7.18 4.74 29.63
N ILE A 143 -7.21 3.65 30.42
CA ILE A 143 -8.05 2.49 30.14
C ILE A 143 -8.83 2.05 31.39
N ARG A 144 -8.14 1.54 32.41
CA ARG A 144 -8.77 0.88 33.58
C ARG A 144 -9.64 1.84 34.40
N ASP A 145 -9.13 3.02 34.71
CA ASP A 145 -9.77 3.92 35.67
C ASP A 145 -10.93 4.73 35.03
N ILE A 146 -11.00 4.74 33.69
CA ILE A 146 -12.01 5.48 32.91
C ILE A 146 -12.97 4.56 32.12
N THR A 147 -12.83 3.23 32.23
CA THR A 147 -13.75 2.30 31.57
C THR A 147 -15.06 2.20 32.33
N THR A 148 -16.17 2.34 31.63
CA THR A 148 -17.52 2.00 32.13
C THR A 148 -17.89 0.55 31.82
N ASP A 149 -17.10 -0.14 31.00
CA ASP A 149 -17.29 -1.54 30.64
C ASP A 149 -16.79 -2.44 31.78
N LYS A 150 -17.75 -2.98 32.54
CA LYS A 150 -17.52 -3.90 33.66
C LYS A 150 -16.86 -5.22 33.23
N LYS A 151 -17.04 -5.67 32.00
CA LYS A 151 -16.43 -6.91 31.50
C LYS A 151 -14.95 -6.67 31.27
N LEU A 152 -14.60 -5.60 30.56
CA LEU A 152 -13.21 -5.18 30.36
C LEU A 152 -12.51 -4.94 31.70
N PHE A 153 -13.13 -4.17 32.61
CA PHE A 153 -12.57 -3.83 33.92
C PHE A 153 -12.16 -5.06 34.76
N LYS A 154 -12.92 -6.15 34.69
CA LYS A 154 -12.64 -7.38 35.43
C LYS A 154 -11.42 -8.15 34.92
N THR A 155 -10.88 -7.81 33.76
CA THR A 155 -9.75 -8.53 33.16
C THR A 155 -8.39 -7.96 33.55
N PHE A 156 -8.37 -6.85 34.31
CA PHE A 156 -7.12 -6.24 34.75
C PHE A 156 -6.51 -6.99 35.93
N PHE A 157 -5.18 -7.14 35.92
CA PHE A 157 -4.43 -7.76 37.01
C PHE A 157 -2.98 -7.26 37.04
N ILE A 158 -2.27 -7.54 38.12
CA ILE A 158 -0.84 -7.29 38.26
C ILE A 158 -0.10 -8.60 38.00
N SER A 159 0.80 -8.60 37.02
CA SER A 159 1.64 -9.77 36.73
C SER A 159 2.66 -10.05 37.85
N PRO A 160 3.25 -11.26 37.92
CA PRO A 160 4.33 -11.56 38.86
C PRO A 160 5.55 -10.62 38.76
N ALA A 161 5.73 -9.96 37.61
CA ALA A 161 6.79 -8.97 37.38
C ALA A 161 6.40 -7.55 37.83
N GLY A 162 5.24 -7.35 38.46
CA GLY A 162 4.76 -6.05 38.92
C GLY A 162 4.15 -5.16 37.82
N ASN A 163 4.01 -5.66 36.58
CA ASN A 163 3.41 -4.90 35.48
C ASN A 163 1.88 -4.99 35.51
N ILE A 164 1.21 -3.94 35.06
CA ILE A 164 -0.25 -3.89 34.91
C ILE A 164 -0.62 -4.52 33.57
N CYS A 165 -1.53 -5.48 33.61
CA CYS A 165 -1.95 -6.28 32.47
C CYS A 165 -3.47 -6.33 32.34
N PHE A 166 -3.95 -6.58 31.13
CA PHE A 166 -5.35 -6.88 30.84
C PHE A 166 -5.47 -7.75 29.57
N PHE A 167 -6.58 -8.47 29.43
CA PHE A 167 -6.80 -9.33 28.25
C PHE A 167 -8.15 -9.13 27.57
N GLY A 168 -9.11 -8.46 28.20
CA GLY A 168 -10.46 -8.23 27.64
C GLY A 168 -11.26 -9.51 27.36
N GLU A 169 -12.31 -9.41 26.54
CA GLU A 169 -13.25 -10.49 26.23
C GLU A 169 -13.48 -10.63 24.72
N CYS A 170 -12.69 -11.46 24.04
CA CYS A 170 -12.81 -11.71 22.61
C CYS A 170 -12.64 -13.19 22.29
N SER A 171 -12.90 -13.61 21.05
CA SER A 171 -12.84 -15.04 20.73
C SER A 171 -11.42 -15.59 20.73
N TYR A 172 -10.43 -14.83 20.24
CA TYR A 172 -9.04 -15.28 20.08
C TYR A 172 -8.08 -14.44 20.93
N TYR A 173 -7.25 -15.12 21.71
CA TYR A 173 -6.13 -14.50 22.45
C TYR A 173 -6.58 -13.43 23.47
N CYS A 174 -7.76 -13.60 24.07
CA CYS A 174 -8.25 -12.81 25.21
C CYS A 174 -8.33 -13.71 26.44
N SER A 175 -7.17 -14.03 27.01
CA SER A 175 -7.00 -14.86 28.21
C SER A 175 -5.75 -14.42 28.97
N THR A 176 -5.57 -14.90 30.20
CA THR A 176 -4.42 -14.54 31.05
C THR A 176 -3.09 -14.86 30.38
N GLU A 177 -2.98 -16.00 29.69
CA GLU A 177 -1.76 -16.40 28.99
C GLU A 177 -1.45 -15.58 27.72
N HIS A 178 -2.42 -14.80 27.22
CA HIS A 178 -2.24 -13.88 26.09
C HIS A 178 -2.43 -12.41 26.51
N ALA A 179 -2.36 -12.12 27.80
CA ALA A 179 -2.60 -10.79 28.34
C ALA A 179 -1.57 -9.77 27.82
N LEU A 180 -2.03 -8.53 27.69
CA LEU A 180 -1.22 -7.41 27.27
C LEU A 180 -0.79 -6.64 28.50
N CYS A 181 0.51 -6.50 28.67
CA CYS A 181 1.12 -5.92 29.86
C CYS A 181 1.92 -4.67 29.49
N GLY A 182 1.84 -3.66 30.34
CA GLY A 182 2.69 -2.48 30.25
C GLY A 182 4.10 -2.73 30.80
N LYS A 183 4.92 -1.68 30.78
CA LYS A 183 6.24 -1.66 31.42
C LYS A 183 6.49 -0.34 32.20
N PRO A 184 6.00 -0.21 33.44
CA PRO A 184 5.09 -1.13 34.12
C PRO A 184 3.63 -1.00 33.66
N ASP A 185 3.22 0.17 33.14
CA ASP A 185 1.83 0.49 32.83
C ASP A 185 1.61 1.21 31.48
N GLN A 186 2.66 1.43 30.70
CA GLN A 186 2.58 2.00 29.36
C GLN A 186 2.49 0.91 28.28
N LEU A 187 1.57 1.08 27.33
CA LEU A 187 1.35 0.16 26.22
C LEU A 187 1.20 0.91 24.89
N GLU A 188 2.00 0.53 23.90
CA GLU A 188 1.86 1.05 22.54
C GLU A 188 0.60 0.49 21.86
N GLY A 189 0.00 1.28 20.99
CA GLY A 189 -1.03 0.81 20.08
C GLY A 189 -1.36 1.81 18.98
N SER A 190 -2.23 1.39 18.07
CA SER A 190 -2.67 2.19 16.93
C SER A 190 -4.04 2.79 17.21
N MET A 191 -4.18 4.08 16.99
CA MET A 191 -5.42 4.85 17.07
C MET A 191 -5.94 5.10 15.65
N ALA A 192 -6.89 4.29 15.20
CA ALA A 192 -7.56 4.51 13.91
C ALA A 192 -8.82 5.36 14.12
N ALA A 193 -8.96 6.46 13.39
CA ALA A 193 -10.20 7.24 13.39
C ALA A 193 -11.39 6.33 13.06
N LEU A 194 -12.46 6.39 13.86
CA LEU A 194 -13.69 5.71 13.51
C LEU A 194 -14.30 6.37 12.26
N LEU A 195 -14.91 5.54 11.41
CA LEU A 195 -15.76 6.05 10.34
C LEU A 195 -17.09 6.54 10.93
N PRO A 196 -17.86 7.37 10.20
CA PRO A 196 -19.18 7.80 10.67
C PRO A 196 -20.04 6.62 11.10
N ASP A 197 -20.88 6.84 12.10
CA ASP A 197 -21.78 5.80 12.61
C ASP A 197 -22.66 5.26 11.48
N LYS A 198 -22.96 3.95 11.51
CA LYS A 198 -23.76 3.30 10.47
C LYS A 198 -25.17 3.88 10.36
N ALA A 199 -25.70 4.47 11.43
CA ALA A 199 -26.98 5.16 11.42
C ALA A 199 -26.96 6.44 10.55
N ILE A 200 -25.79 7.05 10.33
CA ILE A 200 -25.63 8.28 9.54
C ILE A 200 -25.06 7.97 8.15
N ALA A 201 -24.10 7.05 8.07
CA ALA A 201 -23.50 6.60 6.82
C ALA A 201 -23.46 5.07 6.78
N GLU A 202 -24.55 4.49 6.26
CA GLU A 202 -24.66 3.05 6.12
C GLU A 202 -23.54 2.49 5.25
N ARG A 203 -22.97 1.36 5.70
CA ARG A 203 -21.89 0.66 5.03
C ARG A 203 -22.32 -0.75 4.68
N GLN A 204 -22.17 -1.09 3.41
CA GLN A 204 -22.43 -2.43 2.91
C GLN A 204 -21.14 -3.27 2.99
N SER A 205 -21.25 -4.45 3.60
CA SER A 205 -20.16 -5.43 3.64
C SER A 205 -20.29 -6.40 2.48
N TRP A 206 -19.19 -6.62 1.76
CA TRP A 206 -19.13 -7.48 0.59
C TRP A 206 -18.16 -8.63 0.83
N ARG A 207 -18.59 -9.84 0.51
CA ARG A 207 -17.71 -11.01 0.50
C ARG A 207 -16.73 -10.91 -0.68
N SER A 208 -15.44 -11.04 -0.40
CA SER A 208 -14.42 -11.08 -1.45
C SER A 208 -14.58 -12.33 -2.33
N PRO A 209 -14.53 -12.24 -3.68
CA PRO A 209 -14.52 -13.41 -4.55
C PRO A 209 -13.27 -14.28 -4.34
N TRP A 210 -12.15 -13.65 -3.99
CA TRP A 210 -10.90 -14.32 -3.63
C TRP A 210 -10.77 -14.55 -2.11
N ARG A 211 -11.89 -14.60 -1.38
CA ARG A 211 -11.89 -15.01 0.02
C ARG A 211 -11.27 -16.41 0.12
N ARG A 212 -10.31 -16.57 1.02
CA ARG A 212 -9.71 -17.87 1.35
C ARG A 212 -10.73 -18.83 2.00
N SER A 213 -10.39 -20.10 2.10
CA SER A 213 -11.32 -21.13 2.61
C SER A 213 -11.61 -21.01 4.12
N TYR A 214 -10.70 -20.43 4.91
CA TYR A 214 -10.70 -20.51 6.38
C TYR A 214 -10.74 -21.97 6.86
N SER A 215 -10.04 -22.84 6.15
CA SER A 215 -9.94 -24.26 6.43
C SER A 215 -8.49 -24.71 6.34
N LYS A 216 -8.10 -25.64 7.21
CA LYS A 216 -6.79 -26.30 7.19
C LYS A 216 -6.66 -27.30 6.04
N ILE A 217 -7.78 -27.72 5.44
CA ILE A 217 -7.84 -28.84 4.49
C ILE A 217 -8.41 -28.38 3.15
N LYS A 218 -9.46 -27.57 3.16
CA LYS A 218 -10.15 -27.16 1.93
C LYS A 218 -9.38 -26.02 1.24
N LYS A 219 -9.22 -26.13 -0.07
CA LYS A 219 -8.81 -25.02 -0.95
C LYS A 219 -10.04 -24.24 -1.42
N ALA A 220 -9.88 -22.96 -1.67
CA ALA A 220 -10.90 -22.13 -2.31
C ALA A 220 -10.92 -22.38 -3.83
N GLU A 221 -12.04 -22.08 -4.47
CA GLU A 221 -12.22 -22.34 -5.91
C GLU A 221 -11.18 -21.61 -6.78
N TRP A 222 -10.87 -20.35 -6.43
CA TRP A 222 -9.87 -19.55 -7.14
C TRP A 222 -8.45 -20.11 -7.05
N GLU A 223 -8.16 -20.96 -6.06
CA GLU A 223 -6.87 -21.67 -5.93
C GLU A 223 -6.78 -22.87 -6.88
N LEU A 224 -7.93 -23.40 -7.32
CA LEU A 224 -8.01 -24.60 -8.17
C LEU A 224 -8.28 -24.25 -9.64
N ASN A 225 -8.85 -23.09 -9.92
CA ASN A 225 -9.30 -22.68 -11.24
C ASN A 225 -8.53 -21.45 -11.75
N GLU A 226 -7.63 -21.66 -12.72
CA GLU A 226 -6.85 -20.58 -13.35
C GLU A 226 -7.72 -19.56 -14.10
N ASN A 227 -8.89 -19.96 -14.58
CA ASN A 227 -9.84 -19.10 -15.30
C ASN A 227 -10.91 -18.50 -14.36
N TYR A 228 -10.73 -18.56 -13.04
CA TYR A 228 -11.72 -18.10 -12.07
C TYR A 228 -12.18 -16.65 -12.31
N CYS A 229 -11.26 -15.74 -12.63
CA CYS A 229 -11.63 -14.34 -12.91
C CYS A 229 -12.61 -14.18 -14.09
N ALA A 230 -12.56 -15.07 -15.09
CA ALA A 230 -13.50 -15.01 -16.21
C ALA A 230 -14.96 -15.25 -15.78
N GLN A 231 -15.17 -16.01 -14.70
CA GLN A 231 -16.48 -16.18 -14.08
C GLN A 231 -16.85 -14.96 -13.24
N VAL A 232 -15.92 -14.47 -12.39
CA VAL A 232 -16.12 -13.27 -11.57
C VAL A 232 -16.54 -12.07 -12.43
N ARG A 233 -15.93 -11.88 -13.60
CA ARG A 233 -16.27 -10.81 -14.56
C ARG A 233 -17.69 -10.89 -15.14
N LYS A 234 -18.43 -11.96 -14.89
CA LYS A 234 -19.84 -12.12 -15.29
C LYS A 234 -20.78 -12.03 -14.10
N THR A 235 -20.26 -11.95 -12.88
CA THR A 235 -21.05 -11.95 -11.64
C THR A 235 -21.17 -10.52 -11.11
N PRO A 236 -22.39 -9.99 -10.96
CA PRO A 236 -22.59 -8.71 -10.29
C PRO A 236 -22.02 -8.71 -8.86
N PRO A 237 -21.39 -7.61 -8.40
CA PRO A 237 -21.20 -6.32 -9.09
C PRO A 237 -19.91 -6.24 -9.94
N TYR A 238 -19.19 -7.34 -10.16
CA TYR A 238 -17.87 -7.37 -10.82
C TYR A 238 -17.93 -7.50 -12.35
N ASP A 239 -19.13 -7.63 -12.91
CA ASP A 239 -19.42 -7.38 -14.32
C ASP A 239 -19.12 -5.92 -14.72
N ASN A 240 -19.11 -5.02 -13.74
CA ASN A 240 -18.54 -3.69 -13.88
C ASN A 240 -16.99 -3.70 -13.74
N THR A 241 -16.29 -3.26 -14.78
CA THR A 241 -14.82 -3.25 -14.79
C THR A 241 -14.22 -2.31 -13.72
N ALA A 242 -14.87 -1.19 -13.39
CA ALA A 242 -14.38 -0.27 -12.35
C ALA A 242 -14.41 -0.93 -10.97
N ARG A 243 -15.43 -1.75 -10.69
CA ARG A 243 -15.55 -2.54 -9.46
C ARG A 243 -14.39 -3.52 -9.33
N LEU A 244 -14.13 -4.29 -10.38
CA LEU A 244 -13.02 -5.24 -10.40
C LEU A 244 -11.66 -4.53 -10.28
N LEU A 245 -11.47 -3.40 -10.95
CA LEU A 245 -10.24 -2.61 -10.83
C LEU A 245 -9.99 -2.08 -9.42
N SER A 246 -11.03 -1.73 -8.65
CA SER A 246 -10.89 -1.35 -7.24
C SER A 246 -10.49 -2.54 -6.35
N LEU A 247 -10.95 -3.76 -6.69
CA LEU A 247 -10.47 -4.98 -6.04
C LEU A 247 -8.98 -5.21 -6.32
N ILE A 248 -8.55 -4.99 -7.57
CA ILE A 248 -7.15 -5.13 -7.95
C ILE A 248 -6.25 -4.12 -7.21
N ASP A 249 -6.66 -2.86 -7.04
CA ASP A 249 -5.94 -1.89 -6.20
C ASP A 249 -5.73 -2.41 -4.78
N MET A 250 -6.80 -2.92 -4.16
CA MET A 250 -6.77 -3.49 -2.80
C MET A 250 -5.86 -4.72 -2.71
N THR A 251 -5.89 -5.59 -3.73
CA THR A 251 -4.98 -6.75 -3.85
C THR A 251 -3.50 -6.34 -3.89
N MET A 252 -3.17 -5.25 -4.58
CA MET A 252 -1.79 -4.76 -4.62
C MET A 252 -1.34 -4.20 -3.27
N LEU A 253 -2.21 -3.47 -2.56
CA LEU A 253 -1.96 -3.03 -1.18
C LEU A 253 -1.72 -4.25 -0.28
N ASP A 254 -2.65 -5.21 -0.29
CA ASP A 254 -2.58 -6.41 0.54
C ASP A 254 -1.32 -7.24 0.25
N PHE A 255 -0.87 -7.35 -1.01
CA PHE A 255 0.37 -8.06 -1.34
C PHE A 255 1.62 -7.33 -0.83
N LEU A 256 1.69 -6.00 -0.98
CA LEU A 256 2.82 -5.21 -0.50
C LEU A 256 3.02 -5.38 1.01
N MET A 257 1.93 -5.37 1.78
CA MET A 257 1.98 -5.60 3.23
C MET A 257 2.03 -7.09 3.62
N GLY A 258 1.65 -8.01 2.73
CA GLY A 258 1.53 -9.44 3.02
C GLY A 258 0.26 -9.84 3.77
N ASN A 259 -0.81 -9.05 3.63
CA ASN A 259 -2.11 -9.32 4.27
C ASN A 259 -2.88 -10.41 3.51
N MET A 260 -3.01 -11.56 4.15
CA MET A 260 -3.75 -12.70 3.59
C MET A 260 -5.23 -12.72 3.96
N ASP A 261 -5.67 -11.85 4.87
CA ASP A 261 -6.95 -11.98 5.57
C ASP A 261 -8.07 -11.10 4.99
N ARG A 262 -7.97 -10.73 3.71
CA ARG A 262 -9.00 -9.94 3.01
C ARG A 262 -10.23 -10.77 2.64
N HIS A 263 -11.00 -11.21 3.64
CA HIS A 263 -12.22 -11.98 3.42
C HIS A 263 -13.41 -11.14 2.98
N HIS A 264 -13.47 -9.90 3.44
CA HIS A 264 -14.53 -8.94 3.13
C HIS A 264 -13.93 -7.57 2.84
N TYR A 265 -14.75 -6.71 2.27
CA TYR A 265 -14.47 -5.28 2.14
C TYR A 265 -15.78 -4.51 2.31
N GLU A 266 -15.68 -3.22 2.65
CA GLU A 266 -16.85 -2.37 2.86
C GLU A 266 -16.94 -1.26 1.80
N THR A 267 -18.15 -0.78 1.55
CA THR A 267 -18.42 0.43 0.76
C THR A 267 -19.50 1.26 1.43
N PHE A 268 -19.48 2.58 1.24
CA PHE A 268 -20.62 3.42 1.61
C PHE A 268 -21.80 3.18 0.69
N GLU A 269 -22.94 2.82 1.27
CA GLU A 269 -24.15 2.46 0.52
C GLU A 269 -24.69 3.64 -0.30
N LYS A 270 -24.62 4.86 0.27
CA LYS A 270 -25.03 6.12 -0.38
C LYS A 270 -24.41 6.34 -1.76
N PHE A 271 -23.21 5.81 -2.03
CA PHE A 271 -22.55 5.96 -3.32
C PHE A 271 -22.85 4.83 -4.31
N GLY A 272 -23.61 3.82 -3.90
CA GLY A 272 -23.97 2.65 -4.70
C GLY A 272 -22.76 1.85 -5.17
N ASN A 273 -22.90 1.15 -6.30
CA ASN A 273 -21.84 0.27 -6.82
C ASN A 273 -20.64 1.02 -7.43
N HIS A 274 -20.81 2.30 -7.77
CA HIS A 274 -19.78 3.16 -8.38
C HIS A 274 -19.02 3.96 -7.32
N THR A 275 -18.35 3.23 -6.42
CA THR A 275 -17.62 3.80 -5.29
C THR A 275 -16.32 3.03 -5.04
N PHE A 276 -15.45 3.60 -4.22
CA PHE A 276 -14.20 2.97 -3.79
C PHE A 276 -14.43 1.94 -2.68
N TYR A 277 -13.42 1.10 -2.42
CA TYR A 277 -13.46 0.12 -1.33
C TYR A 277 -12.79 0.70 -0.10
N LEU A 278 -13.42 0.55 1.05
CA LEU A 278 -12.77 0.85 2.33
C LEU A 278 -11.75 -0.25 2.62
N HIS A 279 -10.48 0.15 2.76
CA HIS A 279 -9.36 -0.74 3.04
C HIS A 279 -9.23 -0.94 4.58
N LEU A 280 -10.21 -1.57 5.23
CA LEU A 280 -10.25 -1.72 6.70
C LEU A 280 -9.50 -2.99 7.19
N ASP A 281 -9.28 -3.14 8.49
CA ASP A 281 -8.69 -4.35 9.09
C ASP A 281 -7.36 -4.79 8.45
N ASN A 282 -6.33 -3.95 8.60
CA ASN A 282 -5.00 -4.18 8.05
C ASN A 282 -4.03 -4.80 9.06
N GLY A 283 -4.50 -5.12 10.27
CA GLY A 283 -3.70 -5.64 11.38
C GLY A 283 -2.96 -6.94 11.11
N ARG A 284 -3.31 -7.70 10.06
CA ARG A 284 -2.61 -8.92 9.62
C ARG A 284 -1.60 -8.67 8.50
N GLY A 285 -1.30 -7.40 8.21
CA GLY A 285 -0.15 -7.01 7.41
C GLY A 285 1.15 -7.11 8.18
N PHE A 286 2.26 -7.04 7.45
CA PHE A 286 3.62 -6.96 7.99
C PHE A 286 3.93 -8.07 9.01
N GLY A 287 3.33 -9.25 8.84
CA GLY A 287 3.61 -10.40 9.68
C GLY A 287 4.94 -11.08 9.35
N ARG A 288 5.36 -11.05 8.07
CA ARG A 288 6.62 -11.65 7.62
C ARG A 288 7.32 -10.74 6.63
N HIS A 289 8.55 -10.34 6.88
CA HIS A 289 9.39 -9.61 5.92
C HIS A 289 10.22 -10.56 5.05
N SER A 290 10.47 -11.79 5.52
CA SER A 290 11.28 -12.79 4.82
C SER A 290 10.51 -13.59 3.76
N HIS A 291 9.18 -13.50 3.73
CA HIS A 291 8.30 -14.24 2.80
C HIS A 291 7.40 -13.30 1.99
N ASP A 292 7.21 -13.63 0.71
CA ASP A 292 6.29 -12.90 -0.18
C ASP A 292 5.16 -13.85 -0.62
N GLU A 293 3.95 -13.61 -0.09
CA GLU A 293 2.81 -14.49 -0.33
C GLU A 293 2.19 -14.26 -1.71
N MET A 294 2.70 -14.98 -2.72
CA MET A 294 2.28 -14.82 -4.11
C MET A 294 0.80 -15.11 -4.35
N SER A 295 0.15 -15.93 -3.50
CA SER A 295 -1.28 -16.21 -3.66
C SER A 295 -2.17 -14.97 -3.49
N ILE A 296 -1.68 -13.92 -2.80
CA ILE A 296 -2.41 -12.64 -2.71
C ILE A 296 -2.57 -11.99 -4.09
N LEU A 297 -1.57 -12.11 -4.99
CA LEU A 297 -1.63 -11.54 -6.35
C LEU A 297 -2.44 -12.38 -7.35
N THR A 298 -3.10 -13.45 -6.91
CA THR A 298 -3.93 -14.28 -7.79
C THR A 298 -5.01 -13.49 -8.55
N PRO A 299 -5.74 -12.53 -7.95
CA PRO A 299 -6.68 -11.67 -8.68
C PRO A 299 -6.00 -10.89 -9.81
N LEU A 300 -4.82 -10.32 -9.57
CA LEU A 300 -4.04 -9.58 -10.57
C LEU A 300 -3.64 -10.48 -11.74
N ARG A 301 -3.09 -11.67 -11.41
CA ARG A 301 -2.64 -12.66 -12.38
C ARG A 301 -3.78 -13.20 -13.24
N GLN A 302 -4.91 -13.55 -12.63
CA GLN A 302 -6.06 -14.15 -13.31
C GLN A 302 -6.84 -13.11 -14.14
N CYS A 303 -6.98 -11.89 -13.64
CA CYS A 303 -7.74 -10.84 -14.32
C CYS A 303 -6.94 -10.07 -15.35
N CYS A 304 -5.60 -9.95 -15.17
CA CYS A 304 -4.68 -9.27 -16.09
C CYS A 304 -5.15 -7.84 -16.46
N ILE A 305 -5.69 -7.10 -15.48
CA ILE A 305 -6.10 -5.70 -15.61
C ILE A 305 -5.53 -4.87 -14.47
N ILE A 306 -5.25 -3.60 -14.74
CA ILE A 306 -4.76 -2.63 -13.74
C ILE A 306 -5.19 -1.22 -14.14
N LYS A 307 -5.44 -0.34 -13.16
CA LYS A 307 -5.68 1.07 -13.44
C LYS A 307 -4.38 1.72 -13.91
N LYS A 308 -4.47 2.54 -14.96
CA LYS A 308 -3.32 3.29 -15.48
C LYS A 308 -2.68 4.16 -14.40
N SER A 309 -3.49 4.84 -13.57
CA SER A 309 -3.01 5.67 -12.45
C SER A 309 -2.16 4.84 -11.48
N THR A 310 -2.67 3.68 -11.06
CA THR A 310 -1.97 2.78 -10.13
C THR A 310 -0.68 2.24 -10.75
N PHE A 311 -0.70 1.79 -12.01
CA PHE A 311 0.50 1.32 -12.69
C PHE A 311 1.59 2.40 -12.77
N LEU A 312 1.25 3.62 -13.17
CA LEU A 312 2.21 4.73 -13.24
C LEU A 312 2.77 5.09 -11.86
N ARG A 313 1.94 5.05 -10.81
CA ARG A 313 2.40 5.28 -9.43
C ARG A 313 3.38 4.20 -8.97
N LEU A 314 3.10 2.93 -9.26
CA LEU A 314 3.99 1.81 -8.95
C LEU A 314 5.32 1.90 -9.70
N GLN A 315 5.30 2.30 -10.98
CA GLN A 315 6.52 2.53 -11.75
C GLN A 315 7.36 3.65 -11.16
N LEU A 316 6.74 4.77 -10.76
CA LEU A 316 7.43 5.88 -10.10
C LEU A 316 8.10 5.42 -8.81
N LEU A 317 7.36 4.69 -7.96
CA LEU A 317 7.85 4.20 -6.66
C LEU A 317 8.96 3.14 -6.77
N ALA A 318 9.22 2.63 -7.98
CA ALA A 318 10.32 1.70 -8.27
C ALA A 318 11.58 2.42 -8.80
N THR A 319 11.56 3.74 -8.95
CA THR A 319 12.72 4.54 -9.34
C THR A 319 13.55 4.95 -8.12
N GLU A 320 14.87 5.10 -8.29
CA GLU A 320 15.77 5.48 -7.18
C GLU A 320 15.34 6.77 -6.45
N PRO A 321 14.92 7.86 -7.12
CA PRO A 321 14.54 9.09 -6.41
C PRO A 321 13.26 8.99 -5.57
N TYR A 322 12.43 7.97 -5.82
CA TYR A 322 11.12 7.80 -5.17
C TYR A 322 10.93 6.38 -4.63
N ARG A 323 12.04 5.71 -4.32
CA ARG A 323 12.05 4.32 -3.88
C ARG A 323 11.04 4.11 -2.75
N LEU A 324 10.18 3.10 -2.91
CA LEU A 324 9.04 2.88 -2.01
C LEU A 324 9.45 2.80 -0.54
N SER A 325 10.51 2.06 -0.21
CA SER A 325 11.04 1.96 1.15
C SER A 325 11.44 3.32 1.74
N ASP A 326 12.09 4.18 0.96
CA ASP A 326 12.57 5.49 1.41
C ASP A 326 11.40 6.44 1.68
N VAL A 327 10.44 6.51 0.76
CA VAL A 327 9.22 7.31 0.94
C VAL A 327 8.39 6.78 2.11
N MET A 328 8.33 5.46 2.33
CA MET A 328 7.67 4.90 3.51
C MET A 328 8.38 5.28 4.80
N ARG A 329 9.71 5.18 4.83
CA ARG A 329 10.53 5.52 6.00
C ARG A 329 10.32 6.98 6.41
N GLU A 330 10.39 7.89 5.45
CA GLU A 330 10.14 9.32 5.67
C GLU A 330 8.72 9.58 6.17
N SER A 331 7.72 8.99 5.51
CA SER A 331 6.31 9.13 5.89
C SER A 331 6.02 8.61 7.30
N LEU A 332 6.63 7.48 7.71
CA LEU A 332 6.47 6.90 9.04
C LEU A 332 7.25 7.64 10.12
N ALA A 333 8.32 8.36 9.78
CA ALA A 333 9.15 9.05 10.76
C ALA A 333 8.40 10.14 11.54
N SER A 334 7.29 10.64 11.00
CA SER A 334 6.41 11.60 11.69
C SER A 334 5.48 10.96 12.74
N ASP A 335 5.35 9.64 12.76
CA ASP A 335 4.47 8.96 13.73
C ASP A 335 5.12 8.90 15.13
N PRO A 336 4.36 9.13 16.23
CA PRO A 336 4.91 9.09 17.58
C PRO A 336 5.57 7.76 17.99
N LEU A 337 5.21 6.64 17.34
CA LEU A 337 5.77 5.32 17.62
C LEU A 337 6.93 4.94 16.68
N SER A 338 7.50 5.91 15.97
CA SER A 338 8.67 5.71 15.11
C SER A 338 9.85 5.09 15.88
N PRO A 339 10.52 4.06 15.34
CA PRO A 339 10.27 3.42 14.03
C PRO A 339 9.03 2.52 14.05
N VAL A 340 8.11 2.66 13.09
CA VAL A 340 6.87 1.83 13.02
C VAL A 340 7.14 0.46 12.39
N LEU A 341 7.93 0.41 11.32
CA LEU A 341 8.38 -0.81 10.64
C LEU A 341 9.89 -0.99 10.83
N SER A 342 10.34 -2.24 10.86
CA SER A 342 11.78 -2.56 10.78
C SER A 342 12.31 -2.36 9.36
N GLU A 343 13.62 -2.17 9.23
CA GLU A 343 14.27 -2.02 7.92
C GLU A 343 14.02 -3.23 7.00
N ALA A 344 13.97 -4.44 7.55
CA ALA A 344 13.66 -5.64 6.78
C ALA A 344 12.27 -5.59 6.12
N HIS A 345 11.27 -5.00 6.79
CA HIS A 345 9.95 -4.79 6.20
C HIS A 345 9.96 -3.71 5.12
N LEU A 346 10.75 -2.66 5.28
CA LEU A 346 10.92 -1.62 4.26
C LEU A 346 11.56 -2.21 2.99
N GLU A 347 12.63 -3.00 3.12
CA GLU A 347 13.25 -3.70 1.99
C GLU A 347 12.30 -4.69 1.30
N ALA A 348 11.47 -5.38 2.09
CA ALA A 348 10.46 -6.29 1.56
C ALA A 348 9.43 -5.57 0.67
N LEU A 349 9.08 -4.30 0.96
CA LEU A 349 8.19 -3.51 0.12
C LEU A 349 8.76 -3.32 -1.29
N ASP A 350 10.05 -2.98 -1.41
CA ASP A 350 10.70 -2.81 -2.71
C ASP A 350 10.76 -4.13 -3.49
N ARG A 351 11.08 -5.23 -2.80
CA ARG A 351 11.12 -6.56 -3.40
C ARG A 351 9.75 -6.98 -3.92
N ARG A 352 8.69 -6.74 -3.15
CA ARG A 352 7.29 -7.01 -3.53
C ARG A 352 6.83 -6.11 -4.67
N LEU A 353 7.17 -4.82 -4.64
CA LEU A 353 6.86 -3.88 -5.73
C LEU A 353 7.45 -4.36 -7.07
N LYS A 354 8.71 -4.80 -7.07
CA LYS A 354 9.36 -5.38 -8.26
C LYS A 354 8.60 -6.59 -8.80
N LYS A 355 8.07 -7.46 -7.92
CA LYS A 355 7.25 -8.62 -8.31
C LYS A 355 5.92 -8.20 -8.95
N ILE A 356 5.25 -7.16 -8.43
CA ILE A 356 4.02 -6.61 -9.07
C ILE A 356 4.34 -6.12 -10.48
N LEU A 357 5.38 -5.30 -10.63
CA LEU A 357 5.76 -4.73 -11.93
C LEU A 357 6.18 -5.80 -12.95
N ALA A 358 6.86 -6.85 -12.50
CA ALA A 358 7.24 -7.98 -13.35
C ALA A 358 6.04 -8.76 -13.94
N MET A 359 4.83 -8.62 -13.38
CA MET A 359 3.62 -9.21 -13.97
C MET A 359 3.14 -8.47 -15.22
N PHE A 360 3.57 -7.21 -15.41
CA PHE A 360 3.14 -6.36 -16.52
C PHE A 360 4.28 -6.00 -17.49
N ILE A 361 5.52 -6.07 -17.02
CA ILE A 361 6.70 -5.81 -17.84
C ILE A 361 7.18 -7.15 -18.40
N PRO A 362 7.11 -7.39 -19.72
CA PRO A 362 7.71 -8.60 -20.29
C PRO A 362 9.22 -8.62 -19.95
N PRO A 363 9.82 -9.79 -19.69
CA PRO A 363 11.23 -9.88 -19.38
C PRO A 363 12.05 -9.21 -20.50
N ARG A 364 12.98 -8.34 -20.10
CA ARG A 364 13.83 -7.51 -20.98
C ARG A 364 14.74 -8.31 -21.94
N SER A 365 14.59 -9.64 -22.03
CA SER A 365 15.31 -10.50 -22.97
C SER A 365 14.84 -10.39 -24.43
N PHE A 366 13.99 -9.43 -24.78
CA PHE A 366 13.53 -9.18 -26.15
C PHE A 366 13.79 -7.73 -26.64
N PHE A 367 15.04 -7.27 -26.60
CA PHE A 367 15.59 -6.16 -27.43
C PHE A 367 17.12 -6.33 -27.35
N PHE A 368 17.91 -6.66 -28.38
CA PHE A 368 17.96 -6.23 -29.77
C PHE A 368 18.45 -7.39 -30.67
N LEU A 369 17.65 -7.82 -31.64
CA LEU A 369 18.22 -8.24 -32.92
C LEU A 369 18.24 -6.99 -33.80
N ARG A 370 19.33 -6.22 -33.73
CA ARG A 370 19.66 -5.30 -34.83
C ARG A 370 19.91 -6.19 -36.05
N ASN A 371 19.02 -6.13 -37.04
CA ASN A 371 19.32 -6.62 -38.39
C ASN A 371 20.55 -5.86 -38.92
N PRO A 372 21.68 -6.51 -39.24
CA PRO A 372 22.77 -5.89 -39.95
C PRO A 372 22.63 -6.22 -41.43
N ALA A 373 21.72 -5.53 -42.15
CA ALA A 373 21.65 -5.67 -43.60
C ALA A 373 20.77 -4.59 -44.24
N ILE A 374 21.25 -3.34 -44.34
CA ILE A 374 21.07 -2.50 -45.54
C ILE A 374 22.27 -1.55 -45.61
N GLU A 375 23.40 -2.05 -46.10
CA GLU A 375 24.46 -1.21 -46.63
C GLU A 375 24.99 -1.89 -47.90
N SER A 376 24.37 -1.58 -49.03
CA SER A 376 25.00 -1.55 -50.36
C SER A 376 23.94 -1.35 -51.42
N THR A 377 23.93 -0.17 -52.04
CA THR A 377 23.82 -0.10 -53.50
C THR A 377 24.44 1.20 -53.99
N LYS A 378 25.32 1.02 -54.96
CA LYS A 378 26.26 1.97 -55.51
C LYS A 378 25.56 3.04 -56.34
N ARG A 379 26.22 4.21 -56.34
CA ARG A 379 26.29 5.20 -57.42
C ARG A 379 26.05 4.61 -58.82
N THR A 380 25.14 5.25 -59.55
CA THR A 380 25.31 5.56 -60.98
C THR A 380 24.79 6.97 -61.25
N GLU A 381 25.57 7.70 -62.04
CA GLU A 381 25.43 9.11 -62.37
C GLU A 381 24.24 9.37 -63.31
N GLY A 382 23.60 10.54 -63.14
CA GLY A 382 22.49 11.00 -63.98
C GLY A 382 22.33 12.51 -63.89
N ARG A 383 23.02 13.19 -64.81
CA ARG A 383 23.15 14.63 -65.04
C ARG A 383 21.79 15.31 -65.33
N GLY A 384 21.45 16.43 -64.67
CA GLY A 384 20.21 17.16 -65.00
C GLY A 384 19.91 18.45 -64.23
N LYS A 385 20.64 19.53 -64.55
CA LYS A 385 20.29 20.97 -64.51
C LYS A 385 19.27 21.48 -63.47
N GLY A 386 19.75 22.34 -62.59
CA GLY A 386 18.92 23.15 -61.70
C GLY A 386 18.18 24.31 -62.38
N LYS A 387 17.19 24.83 -61.67
CA LYS A 387 16.73 26.23 -61.73
C LYS A 387 16.36 26.67 -60.31
N ALA A 388 16.99 27.77 -59.90
CA ALA A 388 16.71 28.49 -58.68
C ALA A 388 15.56 29.49 -58.93
N THR A 389 14.68 29.66 -57.95
CA THR A 389 13.91 30.90 -57.74
C THR A 389 13.64 31.12 -56.25
N ASN A 390 14.50 31.94 -55.66
CA ASN A 390 14.27 33.11 -54.80
C ASN A 390 13.05 33.24 -53.86
N ARG A 391 13.39 33.73 -52.65
CA ARG A 391 12.65 34.58 -51.69
C ARG A 391 11.52 33.89 -50.91
N GLU A 392 11.38 34.05 -49.61
CA GLU A 392 11.56 35.27 -48.82
C GLU A 392 11.92 34.96 -47.36
N ARG A 393 12.70 35.86 -46.75
CA ARG A 393 13.22 35.79 -45.39
C ARG A 393 12.50 36.89 -44.60
N VAL A 394 11.76 36.54 -43.54
CA VAL A 394 11.34 37.51 -42.52
C VAL A 394 11.99 37.10 -41.20
N LEU A 395 12.60 38.11 -40.57
CA LEU A 395 13.53 38.02 -39.45
C LEU A 395 12.96 38.84 -38.28
N PHE A 396 13.53 38.60 -37.08
CA PHE A 396 13.37 39.32 -35.80
C PHE A 396 12.19 38.90 -34.90
N LYS A 397 12.31 38.80 -33.57
CA LYS A 397 13.37 38.51 -32.57
C LYS A 397 12.64 38.52 -31.18
N PRO A 398 13.26 38.02 -30.09
CA PRO A 398 12.60 37.59 -28.87
C PRO A 398 12.57 38.66 -27.75
N THR A 399 11.70 38.49 -26.75
CA THR A 399 11.81 39.19 -25.44
C THR A 399 11.24 38.39 -24.27
N ASN A 400 11.86 38.66 -23.10
CA ASN A 400 11.54 38.31 -21.70
C ASN A 400 11.99 36.92 -21.20
N ARG A 401 13.16 36.78 -20.56
CA ARG A 401 13.56 37.17 -19.17
C ARG A 401 12.60 36.68 -18.08
N TYR A 402 13.02 35.64 -17.35
CA TYR A 402 12.96 35.60 -15.89
C TYR A 402 14.25 34.98 -15.33
N ARG A 403 14.77 35.61 -14.27
CA ARG A 403 16.03 35.35 -13.58
C ARG A 403 15.96 34.03 -12.79
N ALA A 404 17.00 33.21 -12.91
CA ALA A 404 17.38 32.23 -11.90
C ALA A 404 18.51 32.83 -11.04
N SER A 405 18.36 32.79 -9.72
CA SER A 405 19.40 33.14 -8.76
C SER A 405 20.36 31.96 -8.57
N GLN A 406 21.65 32.23 -8.76
CA GLN A 406 22.75 31.35 -8.40
C GLN A 406 22.98 31.34 -6.89
N MET A 407 23.34 30.18 -6.34
CA MET A 407 24.35 30.12 -5.28
C MET A 407 25.19 28.86 -5.49
N THR A 408 26.50 29.07 -5.44
CA THR A 408 27.62 28.23 -5.89
C THR A 408 28.18 27.36 -4.77
N ASP A 409 28.73 26.22 -5.21
CA ASP A 409 29.97 25.56 -4.78
C ASP A 409 30.26 25.30 -3.29
N ASN A 410 30.49 24.00 -2.99
CA ASN A 410 31.67 23.60 -2.25
C ASN A 410 32.21 22.25 -2.75
N ALA A 411 33.53 22.22 -2.89
CA ALA A 411 34.35 21.18 -3.51
C ALA A 411 34.70 20.02 -2.55
N GLY A 412 35.14 18.89 -3.12
CA GLY A 412 35.84 17.84 -2.37
C GLY A 412 36.12 16.58 -3.20
N GLN A 413 37.31 16.53 -3.79
CA GLN A 413 37.85 15.45 -4.62
C GLN A 413 38.09 14.13 -3.85
N ALA A 414 37.97 12.99 -4.56
CA ALA A 414 38.87 11.85 -4.40
C ALA A 414 38.99 11.07 -5.72
N LEU A 415 40.23 10.84 -6.17
CA LEU A 415 40.64 10.13 -7.39
C LEU A 415 41.58 8.97 -6.99
N LEU A 416 41.75 8.00 -7.91
CA LEU A 416 42.73 6.88 -7.98
C LEU A 416 42.34 5.61 -7.18
N LEU A 417 42.52 4.36 -7.65
CA LEU A 417 43.11 3.76 -8.87
C LEU A 417 42.75 2.26 -8.94
N ALA A 418 42.60 1.76 -10.18
CA ALA A 418 43.09 0.48 -10.72
C ALA A 418 42.65 -0.89 -10.12
N ARG A 419 42.11 -1.78 -10.97
CA ARG A 419 42.90 -2.73 -11.80
C ARG A 419 41.98 -3.63 -12.61
N GLY A 420 42.20 -3.65 -13.93
CA GLY A 420 41.67 -4.68 -14.82
C GLY A 420 42.47 -5.99 -14.71
N ARG A 421 41.79 -7.11 -14.97
CA ARG A 421 42.41 -8.35 -15.45
C ARG A 421 41.58 -8.90 -16.60
N SER A 422 42.21 -8.89 -17.77
CA SER A 422 41.82 -9.65 -18.96
C SER A 422 42.23 -11.10 -18.76
N LEU A 423 41.31 -12.04 -19.03
CA LEU A 423 41.62 -13.45 -19.21
C LEU A 423 41.15 -13.85 -20.61
N ARG A 424 42.13 -14.02 -21.50
CA ARG A 424 41.98 -14.74 -22.77
C ARG A 424 41.73 -16.20 -22.47
N LEU A 425 40.68 -16.77 -23.06
CA LEU A 425 40.60 -18.21 -23.31
C LEU A 425 40.27 -18.47 -24.77
N ARG A 426 40.87 -19.56 -25.23
CA ARG A 426 41.07 -20.01 -26.61
C ARG A 426 39.79 -20.14 -27.42
N THR A 427 39.92 -19.75 -28.68
CA THR A 427 39.11 -20.22 -29.80
C THR A 427 39.41 -21.69 -30.08
N ASP A 428 38.37 -22.51 -30.22
CA ASP A 428 38.43 -23.69 -31.09
C ASP A 428 37.22 -23.67 -32.03
N ARG A 429 37.53 -23.82 -33.32
CA ARG A 429 36.60 -23.97 -34.44
C ARG A 429 36.04 -25.38 -34.43
N ALA A 430 34.73 -25.52 -34.62
CA ALA A 430 34.14 -26.71 -35.23
C ALA A 430 33.00 -26.33 -36.18
N SER A 431 33.04 -27.01 -37.32
CA SER A 431 32.33 -26.92 -38.60
C SER A 431 30.80 -26.81 -38.62
N ASN A 432 30.35 -26.18 -39.71
CA ASN A 432 29.01 -26.13 -40.29
C ASN A 432 28.30 -27.50 -40.41
N GLY A 433 26.97 -27.46 -40.35
CA GLY A 433 26.07 -28.54 -40.77
C GLY A 433 24.59 -28.18 -40.67
N ASP A 434 24.06 -27.67 -41.78
CA ASP A 434 22.68 -27.72 -42.32
C ASP A 434 21.44 -27.28 -41.51
N PHE A 435 20.80 -26.26 -42.08
CA PHE A 435 19.58 -25.61 -41.66
C PHE A 435 18.59 -25.66 -42.85
N LEU A 436 17.60 -26.56 -42.86
CA LEU A 436 16.42 -26.43 -43.72
C LEU A 436 15.35 -27.47 -43.36
N GLY A 437 14.21 -27.00 -42.85
CA GLY A 437 12.96 -27.75 -42.90
C GLY A 437 12.09 -27.64 -41.66
N LEU A 438 11.26 -26.58 -41.57
CA LEU A 438 9.81 -26.67 -41.34
C LEU A 438 9.21 -25.26 -41.10
N ILE A 439 8.75 -24.61 -42.16
CA ILE A 439 7.62 -23.68 -42.07
C ILE A 439 6.52 -24.28 -42.91
N LYS A 440 5.48 -24.81 -42.26
CA LYS A 440 4.09 -24.87 -42.73
C LYS A 440 3.24 -25.67 -41.74
N SER A 441 2.47 -24.95 -40.91
CA SER A 441 1.06 -25.22 -40.62
C SER A 441 0.70 -24.63 -39.26
N LEU A 442 -0.16 -23.60 -39.24
CA LEU A 442 -1.37 -23.50 -38.42
C LEU A 442 -1.95 -22.08 -38.54
N LYS A 443 -3.15 -22.00 -39.11
CA LYS A 443 -3.99 -20.81 -39.22
C LYS A 443 -5.09 -20.87 -38.13
N LYS A 444 -5.19 -19.78 -37.35
CA LYS A 444 -6.36 -19.24 -36.57
C LYS A 444 -6.70 -19.88 -35.19
N PRO A 445 -7.40 -19.17 -34.27
CA PRO A 445 -6.80 -18.22 -33.32
C PRO A 445 -7.17 -18.55 -31.86
N ALA A 446 -6.18 -18.73 -30.98
CA ALA A 446 -6.42 -18.89 -29.54
C ALA A 446 -6.35 -17.54 -28.81
N SER A 447 -7.31 -17.32 -27.91
CA SER A 447 -7.40 -16.19 -26.98
C SER A 447 -6.08 -15.97 -26.23
N PHE A 448 -5.52 -14.77 -26.35
CA PHE A 448 -4.29 -14.35 -25.69
C PHE A 448 -4.55 -14.10 -24.19
N ALA A 449 -4.35 -15.14 -23.38
CA ALA A 449 -4.18 -14.98 -21.93
C ALA A 449 -2.74 -14.54 -21.64
N CYS A 450 -2.61 -13.47 -20.83
CA CYS A 450 -1.40 -12.88 -20.25
C CYS A 450 -0.16 -13.80 -20.35
N TRP A 451 0.82 -13.43 -21.19
CA TRP A 451 2.02 -14.22 -21.46
C TRP A 451 2.79 -14.59 -20.18
N GLY A 452 2.66 -15.84 -19.75
CA GLY A 452 3.45 -16.42 -18.65
C GLY A 452 3.71 -17.93 -18.81
N LEU A 453 2.97 -18.65 -19.66
CA LEU A 453 3.06 -20.11 -19.75
C LEU A 453 3.94 -20.65 -20.89
N LEU A 454 4.28 -19.86 -21.92
CA LEU A 454 5.12 -20.37 -23.01
C LEU A 454 6.61 -20.48 -22.64
N VAL A 455 7.07 -19.74 -21.62
CA VAL A 455 8.49 -19.72 -21.23
C VAL A 455 8.87 -20.92 -20.35
N LEU A 456 7.92 -21.48 -19.58
CA LEU A 456 8.18 -22.67 -18.76
C LEU A 456 8.28 -23.96 -19.59
N LEU A 457 7.49 -24.07 -20.67
CA LEU A 457 7.53 -25.24 -21.55
C LEU A 457 8.80 -25.28 -22.42
N PHE A 458 9.34 -24.13 -22.83
CA PHE A 458 10.62 -24.07 -23.55
C PHE A 458 11.85 -24.17 -22.64
N GLY A 459 11.77 -23.71 -21.39
CA GLY A 459 12.86 -23.84 -20.40
C GLY A 459 13.11 -25.29 -19.95
N VAL A 460 12.05 -26.09 -19.82
CA VAL A 460 12.17 -27.52 -19.43
C VAL A 460 12.70 -28.38 -20.59
N LEU A 461 12.41 -28.01 -21.85
CA LEU A 461 12.94 -28.73 -23.02
C LEU A 461 14.44 -28.51 -23.21
N PHE A 462 14.95 -27.30 -22.90
CA PHE A 462 16.37 -26.97 -23.03
C PHE A 462 17.25 -27.63 -21.95
N LEU A 463 16.71 -27.81 -20.74
CA LEU A 463 17.38 -28.53 -19.64
C LEU A 463 17.39 -30.05 -19.85
N ARG A 464 16.39 -30.63 -20.55
CA ARG A 464 16.43 -32.06 -20.93
C ARG A 464 17.42 -32.36 -22.06
N LEU A 465 17.53 -31.48 -23.07
CA LEU A 465 18.47 -31.69 -24.18
C LEU A 465 19.94 -31.47 -23.80
N SER A 466 20.22 -30.75 -22.71
CA SER A 466 21.59 -30.58 -22.20
C SER A 466 22.06 -31.73 -21.29
N SER A 467 21.14 -32.56 -20.79
CA SER A 467 21.46 -33.72 -19.94
C SER A 467 21.70 -35.02 -20.73
N GLU A 468 21.25 -35.10 -21.99
CA GLU A 468 21.43 -36.28 -22.85
C GLU A 468 22.70 -36.21 -23.73
N ALA A 469 23.40 -35.07 -23.78
CA ALA A 469 24.64 -34.90 -24.54
C ALA A 469 25.93 -35.23 -23.76
N VAL A 470 25.83 -35.66 -22.49
CA VAL A 470 27.00 -36.02 -21.64
C VAL A 470 27.14 -37.55 -21.47
N VAL A 471 26.26 -38.37 -22.07
CA VAL A 471 26.35 -39.84 -22.03
C VAL A 471 26.36 -40.40 -23.44
N LYS A 472 27.43 -40.14 -24.19
CA LYS A 472 27.92 -40.92 -25.34
C LYS A 472 29.25 -40.34 -25.80
N GLY A 473 30.30 -40.76 -25.10
CA GLY A 473 31.69 -40.39 -25.34
C GLY A 473 32.60 -41.37 -24.62
N SER A 474 32.57 -42.62 -25.06
CA SER A 474 33.52 -43.69 -24.77
C SER A 474 33.68 -44.53 -26.02
#